data_AF-A0A7Z9VVW1-F1
#
_entry.id   AF-A0A7Z9VVW1-F1
#
_cell.length_a   1.000
_cell.length_b   1.000
_cell.length_c   1.000
_cell.angle_alpha   90.00
_cell.angle_beta   90.00
_cell.angle_gamma   90.00
#
_symmetry.space_group_name_H-M   'P 1'
#
loop_
_entity.id
_entity.type
_entity.pdbx_description
1 polymer ?
#
loop_
_entity_poly.entity_id
_entity_poly.type
_entity_poly.pdbx_seq_one_letter_code
_entity_poly.pdbx_strand_id
1 'polypeptide(L)'
;MKLTKAIVVIFTIAIIIYRIFGFDDSAPPKLVVYIVVDQMREDTMDRLGDLFTGGFKYLMDNGVYFSETRNAQAYTVTLSAHFSLATGVHPGREGLTGNYVYDREANQMFYPVTDTLS
;
A
#
# COMPACT_ATOMS: atom_id res chain seq x y z
N MET A 1 -1.96 -45.51 -23.82
CA MET A 1 -3.19 -45.55 -23.00
C MET A 1 -2.95 -45.79 -21.51
N LYS A 2 -2.16 -46.78 -21.08
CA LYS A 2 -1.94 -47.06 -19.64
C LYS A 2 -1.16 -45.96 -18.90
N LEU A 3 -0.09 -45.43 -19.52
CA LEU A 3 0.74 -44.38 -18.94
C LEU A 3 -0.02 -43.04 -18.78
N THR A 4 -0.79 -42.66 -19.79
CA THR A 4 -1.59 -41.43 -19.79
C THR A 4 -2.64 -41.43 -18.67
N LYS A 5 -3.29 -42.58 -18.43
CA LYS A 5 -4.25 -42.73 -17.32
C LYS A 5 -3.57 -42.66 -15.95
N ALA A 6 -2.38 -43.22 -15.80
CA ALA A 6 -1.61 -43.16 -14.55
C ALA A 6 -1.21 -41.71 -14.19
N ILE A 7 -0.77 -40.91 -15.17
CA ILE A 7 -0.41 -39.50 -14.97
C ILE A 7 -1.62 -38.68 -14.49
N VAL A 8 -2.78 -38.87 -15.12
CA VAL A 8 -4.01 -38.17 -14.73
C VAL A 8 -4.43 -38.51 -13.30
N VAL A 9 -4.32 -39.78 -12.91
CA VAL A 9 -4.62 -40.22 -11.54
C VAL A 9 -3.66 -39.60 -10.53
N ILE A 10 -2.36 -39.58 -10.81
CA ILE A 10 -1.35 -38.97 -9.93
C ILE A 10 -1.60 -37.47 -9.76
N PHE A 11 -1.88 -36.75 -10.85
CA PHE A 11 -2.22 -35.32 -10.78
C PHE A 11 -3.49 -35.07 -9.98
N THR A 12 -4.51 -35.92 -10.15
CA THR A 12 -5.77 -35.80 -9.41
C THR A 12 -5.56 -36.03 -7.92
N ILE A 13 -4.78 -37.05 -7.55
CA ILE A 13 -4.41 -37.34 -6.16
C ILE A 13 -3.59 -36.18 -5.57
N ALA A 14 -2.62 -35.64 -6.31
CA ALA A 14 -1.81 -34.50 -5.87
C ALA A 14 -2.68 -33.25 -5.60
N ILE A 15 -3.67 -32.97 -6.46
CA ILE A 15 -4.63 -31.87 -6.26
C ILE A 15 -5.49 -32.11 -5.02
N ILE A 16 -5.97 -33.34 -4.79
CA ILE A 16 -6.77 -33.68 -3.60
C ILE A 16 -5.92 -33.52 -2.33
N ILE A 17 -4.66 -33.99 -2.33
CA ILE A 17 -3.73 -33.83 -1.20
C ILE A 17 -3.48 -32.33 -0.93
N TYR A 18 -3.22 -31.52 -1.96
CA TYR A 18 -3.03 -30.08 -1.80
C TYR A 18 -4.26 -29.36 -1.23
N ARG A 19 -5.48 -29.82 -1.57
CA ARG A 19 -6.73 -29.28 -1.00
C ARG A 19 -6.97 -29.70 0.45
N ILE A 20 -6.59 -30.93 0.84
CA ILE A 20 -6.79 -31.45 2.20
C ILE A 20 -5.75 -30.89 3.17
N PHE A 21 -4.49 -30.75 2.72
CA PHE A 21 -3.36 -30.30 3.54
C PHE A 21 -2.91 -28.87 3.25
N GLY A 22 -3.64 -28.15 2.38
CA GLY A 22 -3.38 -26.74 2.12
C GLY A 22 -3.58 -25.94 3.39
N PHE A 23 -2.54 -25.19 3.79
CA PHE A 23 -2.61 -24.30 4.94
C PHE A 23 -3.60 -23.17 4.64
N ASP A 24 -4.61 -23.01 5.50
CA ASP A 24 -5.57 -21.92 5.40
C ASP A 24 -4.98 -20.69 6.11
N ASP A 25 -4.27 -19.86 5.34
CA ASP A 25 -3.68 -18.60 5.82
C ASP A 25 -4.69 -17.44 5.82
N SER A 26 -6.00 -17.75 5.86
CA SER A 26 -7.08 -16.75 5.85
C SER A 26 -7.27 -16.03 7.19
N ALA A 27 -6.57 -16.45 8.25
CA ALA A 27 -6.61 -15.74 9.51
C ALA A 27 -6.11 -14.30 9.31
N PRO A 28 -6.91 -13.28 9.66
CA PRO A 28 -6.51 -11.90 9.45
C PRO A 28 -5.23 -11.60 10.24
N PRO A 29 -4.36 -10.71 9.74
CA PRO A 29 -3.16 -10.33 10.46
C PRO A 29 -3.54 -9.70 11.80
N LYS A 30 -2.86 -10.11 12.88
CA LYS A 30 -3.08 -9.57 14.23
C LYS A 30 -2.62 -8.13 14.38
N LEU A 31 -1.70 -7.70 13.51
CA LEU A 31 -1.14 -6.35 13.47
C LEU A 31 -0.88 -5.95 12.02
N VAL A 32 -1.30 -4.74 11.68
CA VAL A 32 -0.92 -4.07 10.43
C VAL A 32 -0.07 -2.87 10.80
N VAL A 33 1.13 -2.80 10.24
CA VAL A 33 2.02 -1.65 10.40
C VAL A 33 1.97 -0.84 9.12
N TYR A 34 1.48 0.39 9.21
CA TYR A 34 1.35 1.31 8.09
C TYR A 34 2.48 2.34 8.12
N ILE A 35 3.31 2.35 7.08
CA ILE A 35 4.52 3.20 7.00
C ILE A 35 4.44 4.05 5.74
N VAL A 36 4.59 5.36 5.91
CA VAL A 36 4.73 6.33 4.83
C VAL A 36 6.03 7.08 5.05
N VAL A 37 6.89 7.12 4.03
CA VAL A 37 8.15 7.85 4.06
C VAL A 37 7.96 9.16 3.31
N ASP A 38 8.03 10.29 4.01
CA ASP A 38 7.81 11.61 3.39
C ASP A 38 8.88 11.90 2.34
N GLN A 39 8.46 12.49 1.23
CA GLN A 39 9.26 12.82 0.05
C GLN A 39 10.08 11.66 -0.57
N MET A 40 9.73 10.40 -0.29
CA MET A 40 10.36 9.28 -0.97
C MET A 40 9.89 9.20 -2.42
N ARG A 41 10.83 9.25 -3.37
CA ARG A 41 10.54 9.16 -4.80
C ARG A 41 10.35 7.71 -5.23
N GLU A 42 9.55 7.51 -6.28
CA GLU A 42 9.29 6.17 -6.86
C GLU A 42 10.57 5.46 -7.29
N ASP A 43 11.53 6.19 -7.88
CA ASP A 43 12.80 5.67 -8.41
C ASP A 43 13.81 5.27 -7.33
N THR A 44 13.50 5.50 -6.05
CA THR A 44 14.44 5.24 -4.95
C THR A 44 14.77 3.74 -4.83
N MET A 45 13.77 2.87 -4.99
CA MET A 45 13.96 1.42 -4.86
C MET A 45 14.81 0.87 -6.00
N ASP A 46 14.59 1.34 -7.23
CA ASP A 46 15.37 0.90 -8.39
C ASP A 46 16.81 1.44 -8.36
N ARG A 47 16.99 2.69 -7.90
CA ARG A 47 18.31 3.35 -7.92
C ARG A 47 19.21 2.92 -6.78
N LEU A 48 18.65 2.67 -5.60
CA LEU A 48 19.39 2.39 -4.37
C LEU A 48 19.17 0.97 -3.84
N GLY A 49 18.35 0.15 -4.51
CA GLY A 49 17.98 -1.19 -4.08
C GLY A 49 19.19 -2.08 -3.75
N ASP A 50 20.22 -2.04 -4.58
CA ASP A 50 21.47 -2.79 -4.39
C ASP A 50 22.26 -2.36 -3.14
N LEU A 51 22.01 -1.16 -2.62
CA LEU A 51 22.64 -0.64 -1.41
C LEU A 51 21.86 -1.02 -0.14
N PHE A 52 20.61 -1.47 -0.26
CA PHE A 52 19.81 -1.86 0.89
C PHE A 52 20.18 -3.26 1.37
N THR A 53 20.41 -3.39 2.67
CA THR A 53 20.78 -4.66 3.32
C THR A 53 19.81 -5.10 4.41
N GLY A 54 18.84 -4.23 4.78
CA GLY A 54 17.92 -4.43 5.90
C GLY A 54 16.45 -4.32 5.51
N GLY A 55 15.68 -3.52 6.24
CA GLY A 55 14.21 -3.46 6.13
C GLY A 55 13.68 -3.28 4.70
N PHE A 56 14.19 -2.29 3.95
CA PHE A 56 13.76 -2.11 2.55
C PHE A 56 14.09 -3.32 1.66
N LYS A 57 15.27 -3.93 1.83
CA LYS A 57 15.65 -5.15 1.10
C LYS A 57 14.71 -6.31 1.42
N TYR A 58 14.36 -6.48 2.69
CA TYR A 58 13.39 -7.47 3.13
C TYR A 58 12.02 -7.26 2.47
N LEU A 59 11.52 -6.01 2.45
CA LEU A 59 10.25 -5.67 1.81
C LEU A 59 10.27 -5.89 0.29
N MET A 60 11.39 -5.62 -0.38
CA MET A 60 11.56 -5.87 -1.81
C MET A 60 11.60 -7.37 -2.15
N ASP A 61 12.29 -8.18 -1.32
CA ASP A 61 12.47 -9.61 -1.57
C ASP A 61 11.24 -10.46 -1.20
N ASN A 62 10.49 -10.05 -0.17
CA ASN A 62 9.41 -10.85 0.42
C ASN A 62 8.03 -10.19 0.30
N GLY A 63 7.96 -8.96 -0.20
CA GLY A 63 6.72 -8.21 -0.34
C GLY A 63 6.16 -8.21 -1.76
N VAL A 64 5.10 -7.43 -1.94
CA VAL A 64 4.53 -7.11 -3.24
C VAL A 64 4.93 -5.68 -3.58
N TYR A 65 5.61 -5.51 -4.71
CA TYR A 65 6.08 -4.21 -5.18
C TYR A 65 5.22 -3.69 -6.32
N PHE A 66 4.75 -2.45 -6.18
CA PHE A 66 3.99 -1.73 -7.20
C PHE A 66 4.86 -0.59 -7.74
N SER A 67 5.48 -0.79 -8.91
CA SER A 67 6.40 0.16 -9.52
C SER A 67 5.71 1.40 -10.11
N GLU A 68 4.46 1.23 -10.55
CA GLU A 68 3.69 2.29 -11.24
C GLU A 68 2.59 2.85 -10.36
N THR A 69 2.97 3.50 -9.25
CA THR A 69 2.02 4.15 -8.34
C THR A 69 2.13 5.67 -8.44
N ARG A 70 0.98 6.35 -8.43
CA ARG A 70 0.94 7.82 -8.56
C ARG A 70 -0.05 8.39 -7.57
N ASN A 71 0.29 9.54 -7.03
CA ASN A 71 -0.65 10.39 -6.31
C ASN A 71 -1.71 10.90 -7.31
N ALA A 72 -2.99 10.67 -7.01
CA ALA A 72 -4.08 11.08 -7.88
C ALA A 72 -4.33 12.60 -7.84
N GLN A 73 -3.98 13.25 -6.74
CA GLN A 73 -4.07 14.69 -6.56
C GLN A 73 -2.95 15.43 -7.32
N ALA A 74 -3.32 16.56 -7.96
CA ALA A 74 -2.38 17.40 -8.68
C ALA A 74 -1.39 18.14 -7.75
N TYR A 75 -1.85 18.54 -6.56
CA TYR A 75 -1.01 19.19 -5.57
C TYR A 75 -0.49 18.15 -4.57
N THR A 76 0.73 17.68 -4.80
CA THR A 76 1.37 16.60 -4.05
C THR A 76 2.02 17.14 -2.77
N VAL A 77 1.20 17.40 -1.75
CA VAL A 77 1.66 17.83 -0.43
C VAL A 77 1.35 16.82 0.66
N THR A 78 2.13 16.91 1.75
CA THR A 78 2.11 15.97 2.88
C THR A 78 0.71 15.69 3.39
N LEU A 79 -0.07 16.72 3.76
CA LEU A 79 -1.38 16.52 4.37
C LEU A 79 -2.35 15.79 3.43
N SER A 80 -2.52 16.29 2.22
CA SER A 80 -3.43 15.73 1.22
C SER A 80 -3.04 14.31 0.82
N ALA A 81 -1.73 14.05 0.70
CA ALA A 81 -1.22 12.71 0.39
C ALA A 81 -1.50 11.72 1.53
N HIS A 82 -1.16 12.07 2.78
CA HIS A 82 -1.39 11.20 3.93
C HIS A 82 -2.87 10.93 4.18
N PHE A 83 -3.74 11.93 3.99
CA PHE A 83 -5.18 11.75 4.07
C PHE A 83 -5.67 10.70 3.06
N SER A 84 -5.26 10.82 1.80
CA SER A 84 -5.68 9.91 0.74
C SER A 84 -5.16 8.49 0.96
N LEU A 85 -3.92 8.40 1.42
CA LEU A 85 -3.20 7.18 1.73
C LEU A 85 -3.84 6.39 2.89
N ALA A 86 -4.30 7.09 3.93
CA ALA A 86 -4.93 6.48 5.11
C ALA A 86 -6.41 6.14 4.91
N THR A 87 -7.13 6.86 4.05
CA THR A 87 -8.60 6.74 3.91
C THR A 87 -9.07 6.11 2.60
N GLY A 88 -8.24 6.12 1.56
CA GLY A 88 -8.64 5.78 0.20
C GLY A 88 -9.51 6.84 -0.49
N VAL A 89 -9.65 8.03 0.09
CA VAL A 89 -10.51 9.12 -0.43
C VAL A 89 -9.67 10.22 -1.08
N HIS A 90 -10.10 10.70 -2.25
CA HIS A 90 -9.46 11.85 -2.91
C HIS A 90 -9.70 13.15 -2.11
N PRO A 91 -8.67 13.95 -1.83
CA PRO A 91 -8.74 14.99 -0.79
C PRO A 91 -9.57 16.21 -1.21
N GLY A 92 -9.79 16.41 -2.51
CA GLY A 92 -10.49 17.57 -3.05
C GLY A 92 -11.94 17.72 -2.60
N ARG A 93 -12.68 16.61 -2.44
CA ARG A 93 -14.08 16.66 -1.97
C ARG A 93 -14.17 17.00 -0.48
N GLU A 94 -13.13 16.67 0.27
CA GLU A 94 -13.05 16.87 1.72
C GLU A 94 -12.43 18.23 2.07
N GLY A 95 -12.12 19.06 1.08
CA GLY A 95 -11.50 20.37 1.30
C GLY A 95 -10.04 20.33 1.76
N LEU A 96 -9.41 19.15 1.80
CA LEU A 96 -8.03 18.96 2.26
C LEU A 96 -7.03 19.15 1.11
N THR A 97 -7.16 20.25 0.37
CA THR A 97 -6.41 20.49 -0.89
C THR A 97 -4.99 20.97 -0.69
N GLY A 98 -4.52 21.17 0.55
CA GLY A 98 -3.19 21.68 0.83
C GLY A 98 -2.78 21.45 2.28
N ASN A 99 -1.48 21.68 2.58
CA ASN A 99 -1.03 21.79 3.97
C ASN A 99 -1.68 22.99 4.67
N TYR A 100 -1.96 24.05 3.92
CA TYR A 100 -2.81 25.16 4.36
C TYR A 100 -3.95 25.30 3.38
N VAL A 101 -5.14 25.57 3.89
CA VAL A 101 -6.36 25.74 3.10
C VAL A 101 -6.95 27.11 3.41
N TYR A 102 -7.51 27.78 2.41
CA TYR A 102 -8.14 29.08 2.60
C TYR A 102 -9.58 28.91 3.08
N ASP A 103 -9.89 29.48 4.24
CA ASP A 103 -11.24 29.65 4.74
C ASP A 103 -11.82 30.97 4.21
N ARG A 104 -12.91 30.86 3.44
CA ARG A 104 -13.60 32.00 2.83
C ARG A 104 -14.41 32.81 3.83
N GLU A 105 -14.94 32.16 4.87
CA GLU A 105 -15.76 32.82 5.88
C GLU A 105 -14.88 33.60 6.85
N ALA A 106 -13.76 33.01 7.27
CA ALA A 106 -12.78 33.67 8.13
C ALA A 106 -11.79 34.56 7.36
N ASN A 107 -11.80 34.53 6.02
CA ASN A 107 -10.91 35.29 5.14
C ASN A 107 -9.42 35.09 5.48
N GLN A 108 -9.01 33.85 5.76
CA GLN A 108 -7.65 33.52 6.17
C GLN A 108 -7.24 32.11 5.74
N MET A 109 -5.93 31.88 5.66
CA MET A 109 -5.39 30.53 5.54
C MET A 109 -5.43 29.85 6.91
N PHE A 110 -5.84 28.57 6.97
CA PHE A 110 -5.78 27.75 8.17
C PHE A 110 -5.01 26.45 7.92
N TYR A 111 -4.45 25.90 9.00
CA TYR A 111 -3.80 24.60 9.00
C TYR A 111 -4.83 23.53 9.38
N PRO A 112 -5.18 22.56 8.51
CA PRO A 112 -6.37 21.72 8.73
C PRO A 112 -6.36 20.79 9.95
N VAL A 113 -5.21 20.58 10.58
CA VAL A 113 -5.10 19.78 11.82
C VAL A 113 -5.01 20.65 13.07
N THR A 114 -5.09 21.98 12.95
CA THR A 114 -5.20 22.87 14.11
C THR A 114 -6.56 22.70 14.77
N ASP A 115 -6.54 22.43 16.08
CA ASP A 115 -7.70 22.53 16.94
C ASP A 115 -7.68 23.90 17.64
N THR A 116 -8.73 24.69 17.46
CA THR A 116 -8.84 26.05 18.04
C THR A 116 -9.51 26.05 19.42
N LEU A 117 -10.02 24.91 19.87
CA LEU A 117 -10.69 24.75 21.17
C LEU A 117 -9.77 24.18 22.26
N SER A 118 -8.49 23.93 21.95
CA SER A 118 -7.45 23.46 22.87
C SER A 118 -6.60 24.58 23.46
#